data_AF-A0A382K4F4-F1
#
_entry.id   AF-A0A382K4F4-F1
#
_cell.length_a   1.000
_cell.length_b   1.000
_cell.length_c   1.000
_cell.angle_alpha   90.00
_cell.angle_beta   90.00
_cell.angle_gamma   90.00
#
_symmetry.space_group_name_H-M   'P 1'
#
loop_
_entity.id
_entity.type
_entity.pdbx_description
1 polymer ?
#
loop_
_entity_poly.entity_id
_entity_poly.type
_entity_poly.pdbx_seq_one_letter_code
_entity_poly.pdbx_strand_id
1 'polypeptide(L)'
;MKKILKKSLLGFVLIIFFFNLLAISNAHSAVGAISKIIAKIGKVFSKTSKGVGSGIKGTDSGLDEITKRLMKNPEELKIIERVGIEKHTEHFDNLNSFSIRRLFKKHGVDNVDNLADLNDLVNKDISEIESNYAVFKYIVWAWRGRVFRNSEYFNKPTFDNRTLLTCETNESIFYFSIIMEDKIRRAFLTDNIALVENYKVLKPQELIVTKDIDTLKIIATKPQVNKSFPNHYFVFYQNQGFVHEKHIHGTENPNVVFLRAEQNLNQLNSKCYKVKKYELNLKKLDNIKNE
;
A
#
# COMPACT_ATOMS: atom_id res chain seq x y z
N MET A 1 -36.65 43.33 30.67
CA MET A 1 -36.15 41.96 30.38
C MET A 1 -35.94 41.63 28.89
N LYS A 2 -36.81 42.03 27.94
CA LYS A 2 -36.65 41.69 26.49
C LYS A 2 -35.38 42.21 25.78
N LYS A 3 -34.77 43.32 26.24
CA LYS A 3 -33.55 43.89 25.62
C LYS A 3 -32.25 43.15 25.98
N ILE A 4 -32.21 42.47 27.13
CA ILE A 4 -31.02 41.74 27.60
C ILE A 4 -30.92 40.37 26.90
N LEU A 5 -32.06 39.71 26.65
CA LEU A 5 -32.10 38.44 25.90
C LEU A 5 -31.61 38.58 24.44
N LYS A 6 -31.90 39.70 23.77
CA LYS A 6 -31.47 39.95 22.37
C LYS A 6 -29.96 40.15 22.23
N LYS A 7 -29.29 40.76 23.22
CA LYS A 7 -27.82 40.92 23.20
C LYS A 7 -27.10 39.61 23.50
N SER A 8 -27.67 38.77 24.38
CA SER A 8 -27.14 37.44 24.70
C SER A 8 -27.26 36.45 23.52
N LEU A 9 -28.37 36.49 22.78
CA LEU A 9 -28.56 35.63 21.60
C LEU A 9 -27.60 36.00 20.44
N LEU A 10 -27.37 37.30 20.22
CA LEU A 10 -26.46 37.79 19.18
C LEU A 10 -25.00 37.39 19.47
N GLY A 11 -24.58 37.44 20.74
CA GLY A 11 -23.26 36.97 21.17
C GLY A 11 -23.06 35.47 20.94
N PHE A 12 -24.10 34.67 21.21
CA PHE A 12 -24.03 33.22 21.01
C PHE A 12 -23.93 32.82 19.53
N VAL A 13 -24.66 33.52 18.65
CA VAL A 13 -24.59 33.31 17.20
C VAL A 13 -23.21 33.70 16.65
N LEU A 14 -22.61 34.79 17.14
CA LEU A 14 -21.26 35.20 16.74
C LEU A 14 -20.19 34.20 17.20
N ILE A 15 -20.33 33.60 18.40
CA ILE A 15 -19.41 32.57 18.88
C ILE A 15 -19.50 31.30 18.03
N ILE A 16 -20.71 30.85 17.67
CA ILE A 16 -20.91 29.71 16.75
C ILE A 16 -20.33 30.00 15.37
N PHE A 17 -20.46 31.23 14.88
CA PHE A 17 -19.91 31.65 13.60
C PHE A 17 -18.36 31.65 13.63
N PHE A 18 -17.75 32.14 14.72
CA PHE A 18 -16.30 32.09 14.92
C PHE A 18 -15.75 30.65 15.08
N PHE A 19 -16.46 29.76 15.77
CA PHE A 19 -16.08 28.35 15.86
C PHE A 19 -16.13 27.63 14.51
N ASN A 20 -17.11 27.96 13.65
CA ASN A 20 -17.16 27.43 12.29
C ASN A 20 -16.05 28.00 11.39
N LEU A 21 -15.66 29.27 11.57
CA LEU A 21 -14.52 29.88 10.85
C LEU A 21 -13.17 29.28 11.27
N LEU A 22 -12.98 28.93 12.54
CA LEU A 22 -11.78 28.25 13.04
C LEU A 22 -11.72 26.77 12.61
N ALA A 23 -12.86 26.13 12.29
CA ALA A 23 -12.87 24.80 11.67
C ALA A 23 -12.47 24.85 10.18
N ILE A 24 -12.63 25.98 9.50
CA ILE A 24 -12.31 26.17 8.07
C ILE A 24 -10.84 26.56 7.84
N SER A 25 -10.13 27.08 8.85
CA SER A 25 -8.72 27.49 8.71
C SER A 25 -7.74 26.32 8.49
N ASN A 26 -8.15 25.07 8.74
CA ASN A 26 -7.39 23.88 8.35
C ASN A 26 -7.78 23.32 6.96
N ALA A 27 -8.83 23.85 6.33
CA ALA A 27 -9.23 23.45 4.99
C ALA A 27 -8.46 24.20 3.89
N HIS A 28 -8.07 25.47 4.13
CA HIS A 28 -7.38 26.27 3.12
C HIS A 28 -5.90 25.88 2.92
N SER A 29 -5.20 25.40 3.94
CA SER A 29 -3.82 24.89 3.79
C SER A 29 -3.81 23.52 3.09
N ALA A 30 -4.82 22.69 3.35
CA ALA A 30 -5.03 21.42 2.65
C ALA A 30 -5.36 21.63 1.16
N VAL A 31 -6.25 22.57 0.82
CA VAL A 31 -6.61 22.89 -0.58
C VAL A 31 -5.40 23.44 -1.38
N GLY A 32 -4.52 24.20 -0.74
CA GLY A 32 -3.28 24.71 -1.36
C GLY A 32 -2.22 23.61 -1.62
N ALA A 33 -2.05 22.66 -0.70
CA ALA A 33 -1.15 21.52 -0.91
C ALA A 33 -1.72 20.56 -1.96
N ILE A 34 -3.02 20.26 -1.86
CA ILE A 34 -3.74 19.39 -2.80
C ILE A 34 -3.72 19.96 -4.22
N SER A 35 -3.90 21.27 -4.41
CA SER A 35 -3.83 21.89 -5.76
C SER A 35 -2.44 21.80 -6.41
N LYS A 36 -1.36 21.91 -5.63
CA LYS A 36 0.01 21.69 -6.12
C LYS A 36 0.27 20.22 -6.47
N ILE A 37 -0.30 19.28 -5.70
CA ILE A 37 -0.21 17.84 -5.98
C ILE A 37 -0.96 17.52 -7.28
N ILE A 38 -2.19 18.01 -7.44
CA ILE A 38 -2.99 17.84 -8.67
C ILE A 38 -2.24 18.40 -9.88
N ALA A 39 -1.59 19.56 -9.76
CA ALA A 39 -0.78 20.13 -10.83
C ALA A 39 0.45 19.29 -11.19
N LYS A 40 1.12 18.66 -10.21
CA LYS A 40 2.23 17.72 -10.46
C LYS A 40 1.75 16.44 -11.14
N ILE A 41 0.62 15.89 -10.67
CA ILE A 41 -0.04 14.73 -11.26
C ILE A 41 -0.38 15.00 -12.74
N GLY A 42 -1.03 16.14 -13.05
CA GLY A 42 -1.34 16.53 -14.43
C GLY A 42 -0.11 16.75 -15.34
N LYS A 43 1.01 17.23 -14.79
CA LYS A 43 2.28 17.40 -15.53
C LYS A 43 2.98 16.08 -15.87
N VAL A 44 2.93 15.08 -14.98
CA VAL A 44 3.50 13.75 -15.25
C VAL A 44 2.70 13.06 -16.36
N PHE A 45 1.38 13.12 -16.29
CA PHE A 45 0.51 12.49 -17.28
C PHE A 45 0.49 13.15 -18.66
N SER A 46 0.73 14.47 -18.73
CA SER A 46 0.90 15.17 -20.01
C SER A 46 2.26 14.93 -20.68
N LYS A 47 3.25 14.37 -19.98
CA LYS A 47 4.53 13.97 -20.59
C LYS A 47 4.45 12.58 -21.24
N THR A 48 3.64 11.67 -20.70
CA THR A 48 3.46 10.30 -21.25
C THR A 48 2.67 10.29 -22.56
N SER A 49 1.96 11.38 -22.89
CA SER A 49 1.25 11.55 -24.17
C SER A 49 2.06 12.32 -25.23
N LYS A 50 3.34 12.66 -24.98
CA LYS A 50 4.19 13.35 -25.97
C LYS A 50 4.82 12.37 -26.96
N GLY A 51 3.96 11.68 -27.70
CA GLY A 51 4.27 11.16 -29.02
C GLY A 51 3.26 11.78 -29.98
N VAL A 52 3.76 12.56 -30.94
CA VAL A 52 3.04 13.33 -31.97
C VAL A 52 2.50 14.68 -31.49
N GLY A 53 2.99 15.73 -32.13
CA GLY A 53 2.77 17.13 -31.77
C GLY A 53 1.34 17.59 -31.96
N SER A 54 0.75 18.12 -30.90
CA SER A 54 -0.14 19.29 -30.87
C SER A 54 -0.51 19.50 -29.40
N GLY A 55 -0.67 20.75 -28.97
CA GLY A 55 -0.99 21.08 -27.58
C GLY A 55 -2.26 20.37 -27.11
N ILE A 56 -2.13 19.42 -26.18
CA ILE A 56 -3.26 18.70 -25.60
C ILE A 56 -3.93 19.64 -24.59
N LYS A 57 -5.07 20.22 -24.96
CA LYS A 57 -6.09 20.66 -24.01
C LYS A 57 -6.66 19.39 -23.36
N GLY A 58 -6.18 19.05 -22.17
CA GLY A 58 -6.79 17.99 -21.36
C GLY A 58 -8.21 18.42 -21.01
N THR A 59 -9.20 17.56 -21.28
CA THR A 59 -10.59 17.80 -20.92
C THR A 59 -10.77 17.72 -19.40
N ASP A 60 -11.42 18.73 -18.82
CA ASP A 60 -11.57 18.92 -17.36
C ASP A 60 -12.22 17.74 -16.60
N SER A 61 -12.91 16.84 -17.30
CA SER A 61 -13.67 15.74 -16.69
C SER A 61 -12.80 14.60 -16.14
N GLY A 62 -11.67 14.26 -16.77
CA GLY A 62 -10.80 13.16 -16.32
C GLY A 62 -9.93 13.51 -15.11
N LEU A 63 -9.52 14.79 -15.03
CA LEU A 63 -8.76 15.30 -13.89
C LEU A 63 -9.64 15.44 -12.64
N ASP A 64 -10.91 15.82 -12.82
CA ASP A 64 -11.90 15.94 -11.74
C ASP A 64 -12.21 14.58 -11.08
N GLU A 65 -12.30 13.49 -11.85
CA GLU A 65 -12.57 12.15 -11.29
C GLU A 65 -11.38 11.59 -10.49
N ILE A 66 -10.16 11.76 -10.99
CA ILE A 66 -8.93 11.41 -10.26
C ILE A 66 -8.85 12.21 -8.96
N THR A 67 -9.16 13.50 -9.03
CA THR A 67 -9.18 14.40 -7.87
C THR A 67 -10.21 13.95 -6.84
N LYS A 68 -11.45 13.63 -7.26
CA LYS A 68 -12.50 13.10 -6.38
C LYS A 68 -12.14 11.76 -5.75
N ARG A 69 -11.47 10.85 -6.46
CA ARG A 69 -11.01 9.56 -5.90
C ARG A 69 -9.86 9.75 -4.91
N LEU A 70 -8.92 10.64 -5.18
CA LEU A 70 -7.82 10.97 -4.28
C LEU A 70 -8.30 11.69 -3.01
N MET A 71 -9.29 12.58 -3.13
CA MET A 71 -9.92 13.25 -1.99
C MET A 71 -10.69 12.29 -1.07
N LYS A 72 -11.14 11.13 -1.57
CA LYS A 72 -11.78 10.10 -0.73
C LYS A 72 -10.81 9.38 0.21
N ASN A 73 -9.51 9.46 -0.04
CA ASN A 73 -8.50 8.82 0.81
C ASN A 73 -7.30 9.75 1.04
N PRO A 74 -7.45 10.76 1.91
CA PRO A 74 -6.45 11.82 2.09
C PRO A 74 -5.12 11.30 2.64
N GLU A 75 -5.10 10.18 3.35
CA GLU A 75 -3.87 9.57 3.87
C GLU A 75 -3.04 8.88 2.77
N GLU A 76 -3.69 8.17 1.85
CA GLU A 76 -3.02 7.62 0.65
C GLU A 76 -2.39 8.73 -0.19
N LEU A 77 -3.07 9.88 -0.32
CA LEU A 77 -2.53 11.05 -1.03
C LEU A 77 -1.25 11.59 -0.38
N LYS A 78 -1.16 11.59 0.97
CA LYS A 78 0.07 12.00 1.68
C LYS A 78 1.25 11.07 1.40
N ILE A 79 0.99 9.77 1.20
CA ILE A 79 2.01 8.80 0.81
C ILE A 79 2.48 9.10 -0.63
N ILE A 80 1.56 9.41 -1.54
CA ILE A 80 1.90 9.82 -2.92
C ILE A 80 2.72 11.09 -2.96
N GLU A 81 2.38 12.08 -2.13
CA GLU A 81 3.12 13.32 -2.04
C GLU A 81 4.56 13.09 -1.56
N ARG A 82 4.73 12.29 -0.49
CA ARG A 82 6.04 12.01 0.08
C ARG A 82 6.93 11.16 -0.82
N VAL A 83 6.37 10.17 -1.51
CA VAL A 83 7.15 9.24 -2.34
C VAL A 83 7.31 9.71 -3.78
N GLY A 84 6.33 10.46 -4.30
CA GLY A 84 6.25 10.87 -5.69
C GLY A 84 5.43 9.89 -6.53
N ILE A 85 4.51 10.43 -7.34
CA ILE A 85 3.58 9.63 -8.16
C ILE A 85 4.31 8.76 -9.21
N GLU A 86 5.45 9.22 -9.72
CA GLU A 86 6.25 8.46 -10.68
C GLU A 86 6.70 7.13 -10.09
N LYS A 87 7.17 7.13 -8.84
CA LYS A 87 7.63 5.93 -8.14
C LYS A 87 6.48 4.98 -7.80
N HIS A 88 5.32 5.52 -7.39
CA HIS A 88 4.09 4.71 -7.23
C HIS A 88 3.68 4.03 -8.53
N THR A 89 3.71 4.77 -9.64
CA THR A 89 3.35 4.28 -10.98
C THR A 89 4.35 3.23 -11.45
N GLU A 90 5.64 3.48 -11.26
CA GLU A 90 6.71 2.56 -11.63
C GLU A 90 6.57 1.22 -10.89
N HIS A 91 6.34 1.24 -9.58
CA HIS A 91 6.13 0.00 -8.81
C HIS A 91 4.89 -0.76 -9.28
N PHE A 92 3.80 -0.06 -9.57
CA PHE A 92 2.57 -0.65 -10.07
C PHE A 92 2.76 -1.27 -11.47
N ASP A 93 3.36 -0.54 -12.39
CA ASP A 93 3.61 -0.99 -13.76
C ASP A 93 4.61 -2.14 -13.78
N ASN A 94 5.67 -2.09 -12.96
CA ASN A 94 6.62 -3.18 -12.83
C ASN A 94 5.94 -4.48 -12.36
N LEU A 95 5.08 -4.41 -11.34
CA LEU A 95 4.35 -5.60 -10.85
C LEU A 95 3.50 -6.23 -11.96
N ASN A 96 2.79 -5.40 -12.74
CA ASN A 96 1.83 -5.88 -13.72
C ASN A 96 2.44 -6.24 -15.08
N SER A 97 3.58 -5.63 -15.45
CA SER A 97 4.22 -5.84 -16.75
C SER A 97 5.35 -6.87 -16.72
N PHE A 98 6.00 -7.08 -15.57
CA PHE A 98 7.13 -8.01 -15.50
C PHE A 98 6.64 -9.45 -15.56
N SER A 99 7.45 -10.31 -16.17
CA SER A 99 7.26 -11.76 -16.03
C SER A 99 7.49 -12.16 -14.57
N ILE A 100 6.87 -13.26 -14.15
CA ILE A 100 7.07 -13.82 -12.81
C ILE A 100 8.57 -14.04 -12.52
N ARG A 101 9.32 -14.59 -13.49
CA ARG A 101 10.78 -14.80 -13.33
C ARG A 101 11.52 -13.48 -13.02
N ARG A 102 11.19 -12.42 -13.75
CA ARG A 102 11.80 -11.09 -13.53
C ARG A 102 11.42 -10.51 -12.17
N LEU A 103 10.19 -10.72 -11.71
CA LEU A 103 9.77 -10.30 -10.37
C LEU A 103 10.58 -11.04 -9.30
N PHE A 104 10.71 -12.36 -9.41
CA PHE A 104 11.47 -13.16 -8.45
C PHE A 104 12.93 -12.72 -8.36
N LYS A 105 13.59 -12.52 -9.51
CA LYS A 105 14.97 -12.02 -9.58
C LYS A 105 15.13 -10.64 -8.93
N LYS A 106 14.18 -9.72 -9.17
CA LYS A 106 14.18 -8.38 -8.55
C LYS A 106 14.09 -8.44 -7.02
N HIS A 107 13.53 -9.53 -6.47
CA HIS A 107 13.37 -9.75 -5.04
C HIS A 107 14.33 -10.82 -4.49
N GLY A 108 15.46 -11.03 -5.15
CA GLY A 108 16.55 -11.86 -4.63
C GLY A 108 16.23 -13.36 -4.53
N VAL A 109 15.31 -13.87 -5.37
CA VAL A 109 15.15 -15.32 -5.52
C VAL A 109 16.15 -15.82 -6.56
N ASP A 110 17.04 -16.71 -6.11
CA ASP A 110 18.15 -17.22 -6.93
C ASP A 110 17.72 -18.35 -7.87
N ASN A 111 18.54 -18.58 -8.92
CA ASN A 111 18.41 -19.72 -9.84
C ASN A 111 17.05 -19.82 -10.56
N VAL A 112 16.32 -18.71 -10.67
CA VAL A 112 15.00 -18.66 -11.30
C VAL A 112 15.07 -18.94 -12.80
N ASP A 113 16.20 -18.59 -13.42
CA ASP A 113 16.47 -18.79 -14.84
C ASP A 113 16.67 -20.28 -15.18
N ASN A 114 17.00 -21.12 -14.19
CA ASN A 114 17.27 -22.55 -14.36
C ASN A 114 16.02 -23.45 -14.23
N LEU A 115 14.84 -22.86 -13.98
CA LEU A 115 13.61 -23.61 -13.77
C LEU A 115 12.93 -23.92 -15.10
N ALA A 116 12.77 -25.20 -15.38
CA ALA A 116 12.08 -25.70 -16.57
C ALA A 116 10.59 -25.34 -16.52
N ASP A 117 9.93 -25.56 -15.37
CA ASP A 117 8.57 -25.13 -15.10
C ASP A 117 8.53 -24.09 -13.96
N LEU A 118 7.69 -23.08 -14.10
CA LEU A 118 7.41 -22.10 -13.05
C LEU A 118 6.77 -22.76 -11.82
N ASN A 119 6.09 -23.91 -11.99
CA ASN A 119 5.61 -24.74 -10.88
C ASN A 119 6.76 -25.30 -10.03
N ASP A 120 7.96 -25.44 -10.58
CA ASP A 120 9.13 -25.90 -9.82
C ASP A 120 9.54 -24.89 -8.73
N LEU A 121 9.16 -23.61 -8.86
CA LEU A 121 9.31 -22.61 -7.78
C LEU A 121 8.54 -23.00 -6.53
N VAL A 122 7.35 -23.57 -6.70
CA VAL A 122 6.50 -24.01 -5.58
C VAL A 122 7.18 -25.16 -4.82
N ASN A 123 7.83 -26.08 -5.54
CA ASN A 123 8.46 -27.25 -4.96
C ASN A 123 9.86 -26.94 -4.39
N LYS A 124 10.62 -26.08 -5.05
CA LYS A 124 11.99 -25.71 -4.66
C LYS A 124 12.03 -24.95 -3.34
N ASP A 125 11.10 -24.04 -3.10
CA ASP A 125 11.03 -23.26 -1.85
C ASP A 125 10.77 -24.15 -0.62
N ILE A 126 10.04 -25.26 -0.78
CA ILE A 126 9.84 -26.24 0.31
C ILE A 126 11.16 -26.93 0.67
N SER A 127 12.05 -27.13 -0.31
CA SER A 127 13.33 -27.82 -0.11
C SER A 127 14.49 -26.91 0.32
N GLU A 128 14.48 -25.63 -0.06
CA GLU A 128 15.59 -24.68 0.20
C GLU A 128 15.42 -23.82 1.47
N ILE A 129 14.22 -23.74 2.06
CA ILE A 129 14.13 -23.23 3.44
C ILE A 129 14.79 -24.29 4.31
N GLU A 130 16.02 -24.00 4.75
CA GLU A 130 16.78 -24.88 5.63
C GLU A 130 15.84 -25.38 6.73
N SER A 131 15.64 -26.71 6.78
CA SER A 131 14.90 -27.39 7.84
C SER A 131 15.43 -27.07 9.24
N ASN A 132 16.57 -26.38 9.33
CA ASN A 132 17.24 -25.90 10.52
C ASN A 132 16.62 -24.63 11.13
N TYR A 133 15.77 -23.86 10.44
CA TYR A 133 15.15 -22.68 11.04
C TYR A 133 13.91 -23.03 11.87
N ALA A 134 13.89 -22.62 13.14
CA ALA A 134 12.74 -22.79 14.03
C ALA A 134 11.44 -22.14 13.50
N VAL A 135 11.55 -21.18 12.57
CA VAL A 135 10.40 -20.56 11.90
C VAL A 135 9.63 -21.52 10.98
N PHE A 136 10.25 -22.60 10.49
CA PHE A 136 9.68 -23.46 9.44
C PHE A 136 8.28 -23.99 9.80
N LYS A 137 8.09 -24.41 11.05
CA LYS A 137 6.80 -24.92 11.56
C LYS A 137 5.66 -23.89 11.57
N TYR A 138 5.97 -22.62 11.39
CA TYR A 138 5.01 -21.52 11.36
C TYR A 138 4.68 -21.05 9.95
N ILE A 139 5.36 -21.56 8.92
CA ILE A 139 5.12 -21.14 7.53
C ILE A 139 3.80 -21.72 7.04
N VAL A 140 2.91 -20.85 6.57
CA VAL A 140 1.63 -21.21 5.96
C VAL A 140 1.84 -21.36 4.46
N TRP A 141 2.30 -22.52 4.02
CA TRP A 141 2.62 -22.81 2.61
C TRP A 141 1.44 -22.61 1.65
N ALA A 142 0.26 -23.12 2.02
CA ALA A 142 -0.95 -23.09 1.20
C ALA A 142 -1.85 -21.88 1.49
N TRP A 143 -1.26 -20.73 1.84
CA TRP A 143 -2.02 -19.50 2.15
C TRP A 143 -2.86 -19.04 0.95
N ARG A 144 -4.01 -18.42 1.20
CA ARG A 144 -5.01 -18.01 0.19
C ARG A 144 -5.19 -16.50 0.05
N GLY A 145 -4.62 -15.73 0.98
CA GLY A 145 -4.71 -14.28 0.99
C GLY A 145 -6.04 -13.83 1.57
N ARG A 146 -6.48 -14.51 2.65
CA ARG A 146 -7.84 -14.40 3.19
C ARG A 146 -8.21 -12.97 3.55
N VAL A 147 -7.33 -12.27 4.28
CA VAL A 147 -7.53 -10.85 4.60
C VAL A 147 -7.68 -9.97 3.36
N PHE A 148 -6.93 -10.24 2.29
CA PHE A 148 -6.96 -9.42 1.07
C PHE A 148 -8.23 -9.68 0.25
N ARG A 149 -8.77 -10.90 0.28
CA ARG A 149 -10.02 -11.28 -0.39
C ARG A 149 -11.25 -10.81 0.38
N ASN A 150 -11.22 -10.87 1.71
CA ASN A 150 -12.39 -10.58 2.55
C ASN A 150 -12.47 -9.12 2.99
N SER A 151 -11.40 -8.34 2.81
CA SER A 151 -11.42 -6.91 3.09
C SER A 151 -12.11 -6.13 1.99
N GLU A 152 -13.09 -5.31 2.36
CA GLU A 152 -13.70 -4.36 1.44
C GLU A 152 -12.73 -3.30 0.91
N TYR A 153 -11.55 -3.18 1.52
CA TYR A 153 -10.56 -2.19 1.14
C TYR A 153 -9.53 -2.73 0.15
N PHE A 154 -9.06 -3.96 0.38
CA PHE A 154 -8.11 -4.63 -0.51
C PHE A 154 -8.78 -5.30 -1.71
N ASN A 155 -10.04 -5.73 -1.57
CA ASN A 155 -10.77 -6.47 -2.61
C ASN A 155 -11.60 -5.57 -3.57
N LYS A 156 -11.54 -4.23 -3.44
CA LYS A 156 -12.32 -3.33 -4.31
C LYS A 156 -11.46 -2.65 -5.40
N PRO A 157 -11.94 -2.52 -6.65
CA PRO A 157 -13.26 -2.95 -7.13
C PRO A 157 -13.40 -4.48 -7.29
N THR A 158 -12.29 -5.16 -7.58
CA THR A 158 -12.18 -6.62 -7.61
C THR A 158 -10.84 -7.05 -7.03
N PHE A 159 -10.74 -8.33 -6.70
CA PHE A 159 -9.48 -8.95 -6.36
C PHE A 159 -8.62 -9.08 -7.61
N ASP A 160 -7.36 -8.63 -7.54
CA ASP A 160 -6.42 -8.79 -8.64
C ASP A 160 -5.43 -9.89 -8.30
N ASN A 161 -5.09 -10.72 -9.30
CA ASN A 161 -4.10 -11.79 -9.13
C ASN A 161 -2.72 -11.23 -8.73
N ARG A 162 -2.42 -9.98 -9.11
CA ARG A 162 -1.28 -9.22 -8.62
C ARG A 162 -1.78 -7.95 -7.94
N THR A 163 -1.45 -7.81 -6.67
CA THR A 163 -1.86 -6.66 -5.87
C THR A 163 -0.62 -5.98 -5.32
N LEU A 164 -0.46 -4.68 -5.61
CA LEU A 164 0.53 -3.83 -4.97
C LEU A 164 -0.12 -3.15 -3.75
N LEU A 165 0.52 -3.25 -2.61
CA LEU A 165 0.11 -2.57 -1.38
C LEU A 165 1.15 -1.50 -1.01
N THR A 166 0.67 -0.35 -0.54
CA THR A 166 1.50 0.69 0.07
C THR A 166 1.05 0.87 1.52
N CYS A 167 1.95 0.62 2.46
CA CYS A 167 1.65 0.72 3.88
C CYS A 167 2.58 1.72 4.56
N GLU A 168 2.05 2.51 5.48
CA GLU A 168 2.80 3.54 6.17
C GLU A 168 2.88 3.26 7.67
N THR A 169 4.07 3.47 8.22
CA THR A 169 4.33 3.62 9.66
C THR A 169 4.87 5.02 9.94
N ASN A 170 5.03 5.38 11.21
CA ASN A 170 5.68 6.65 11.56
C ASN A 170 7.14 6.74 11.11
N GLU A 171 7.81 5.60 10.91
CA GLU A 171 9.24 5.54 10.58
C GLU A 171 9.53 5.30 9.10
N SER A 172 8.60 4.68 8.37
CA SER A 172 8.83 4.28 6.98
C SER A 172 7.56 3.92 6.21
N ILE A 173 7.68 3.92 4.88
CA ILE A 173 6.69 3.45 3.92
C ILE A 173 7.19 2.13 3.32
N PHE A 174 6.29 1.16 3.15
CA PHE A 174 6.58 -0.15 2.58
C PHE A 174 5.70 -0.40 1.35
N TYR A 175 6.31 -0.95 0.31
CA TYR A 175 5.59 -1.49 -0.83
C TYR A 175 5.64 -3.01 -0.79
N PHE A 176 4.49 -3.65 -0.91
CA PHE A 176 4.39 -5.11 -0.98
C PHE A 176 3.75 -5.55 -2.27
N SER A 177 4.40 -6.46 -2.99
CA SER A 177 3.80 -7.16 -4.13
C SER A 177 3.24 -8.49 -3.67
N ILE A 178 1.93 -8.65 -3.76
CA ILE A 178 1.22 -9.89 -3.46
C ILE A 178 0.82 -10.54 -4.78
N ILE A 179 1.40 -11.70 -5.09
CA ILE A 179 1.12 -12.49 -6.29
C ILE A 179 0.30 -13.71 -5.89
N MET A 180 -0.83 -13.91 -6.56
CA MET A 180 -1.77 -15.03 -6.42
C MET A 180 -2.25 -15.43 -7.81
N GLU A 181 -1.31 -15.74 -8.70
CA GLU A 181 -1.57 -16.21 -10.07
C GLU A 181 -1.56 -17.73 -10.10
N ASP A 182 -2.67 -18.35 -10.51
CA ASP A 182 -2.80 -19.81 -10.66
C ASP A 182 -2.25 -20.58 -9.44
N LYS A 183 -1.15 -21.32 -9.63
CA LYS A 183 -0.44 -22.11 -8.61
C LYS A 183 0.61 -21.31 -7.83
N ILE A 184 0.92 -20.09 -8.26
CA ILE A 184 1.99 -19.25 -7.71
C ILE A 184 1.40 -18.28 -6.71
N ARG A 185 1.81 -18.45 -5.45
CA ARG A 185 1.41 -17.60 -4.34
C ARG A 185 2.65 -17.09 -3.64
N ARG A 186 2.99 -15.81 -3.84
CA ARG A 186 4.17 -15.18 -3.25
C ARG A 186 3.87 -13.79 -2.72
N ALA A 187 4.60 -13.42 -1.68
CA ALA A 187 4.60 -12.08 -1.12
C ALA A 187 6.03 -11.55 -1.18
N PHE A 188 6.19 -10.33 -1.65
CA PHE A 188 7.48 -9.67 -1.75
C PHE A 188 7.42 -8.33 -1.06
N LEU A 189 8.50 -7.97 -0.38
CA LEU A 189 8.79 -6.58 -0.07
C LEU A 189 9.41 -5.97 -1.33
N THR A 190 8.70 -5.06 -1.99
CA THR A 190 9.14 -4.42 -3.24
C THR A 190 10.03 -3.22 -2.99
N ASP A 191 9.74 -2.44 -1.94
CA ASP A 191 10.53 -1.28 -1.58
C ASP A 191 10.25 -0.87 -0.13
N ASN A 192 11.20 -0.17 0.48
CA ASN A 192 11.05 0.39 1.81
C ASN A 192 11.72 1.78 1.87
N ILE A 193 10.93 2.80 2.18
CA ILE A 193 11.35 4.20 2.15
C ILE A 193 11.36 4.72 3.58
N ALA A 194 12.53 5.16 4.06
CA ALA A 194 12.68 5.80 5.36
C ALA A 194 11.94 7.15 5.40
N LEU A 195 11.22 7.40 6.50
CA LEU A 195 10.64 8.70 6.84
C LEU A 195 11.41 9.43 7.94
N VAL A 196 12.26 8.70 8.67
CA VAL A 196 13.11 9.23 9.74
C VAL A 196 14.57 8.94 9.46
N GLU A 197 15.45 9.79 9.99
CA GLU A 197 16.89 9.61 9.89
C GLU A 197 17.34 8.31 10.58
N ASN A 198 18.42 7.70 10.08
CA ASN A 198 19.00 6.46 10.62
C ASN A 198 18.08 5.22 10.56
N TYR A 199 16.93 5.29 9.90
CA TYR A 199 16.10 4.11 9.64
C TYR A 199 16.83 3.16 8.69
N LYS A 200 17.03 1.92 9.13
CA LYS A 200 17.66 0.86 8.33
C LYS A 200 16.66 0.28 7.33
N VAL A 201 16.73 0.78 6.10
CA VAL A 201 15.90 0.32 4.98
C VAL A 201 16.11 -1.16 4.68
N LEU A 202 15.01 -1.88 4.49
CA LEU A 202 14.99 -3.26 4.02
C LEU A 202 15.12 -3.31 2.51
N LYS A 203 16.00 -4.19 2.02
CA LYS A 203 16.16 -4.45 0.59
C LYS A 203 14.96 -5.23 0.04
N PRO A 204 14.64 -5.08 -1.26
CA PRO A 204 13.64 -5.90 -1.91
C PRO A 204 13.95 -7.38 -1.71
N GLN A 205 12.96 -8.14 -1.26
CA GLN A 205 13.14 -9.56 -0.91
C GLN A 205 11.82 -10.32 -0.92
N GLU A 206 11.90 -11.63 -1.10
CA GLU A 206 10.78 -12.54 -0.84
C GLU A 206 10.48 -12.63 0.65
N LEU A 207 9.19 -12.72 0.97
CA LEU A 207 8.68 -12.82 2.33
C LEU A 207 7.96 -14.15 2.55
N ILE A 208 7.96 -14.62 3.79
CA ILE A 208 7.23 -15.82 4.23
C ILE A 208 5.90 -15.42 4.87
N VAL A 209 4.86 -16.23 4.66
CA VAL A 209 3.57 -16.05 5.33
C VAL A 209 3.55 -16.92 6.57
N THR A 210 3.36 -16.32 7.74
CA THR A 210 3.31 -17.03 9.03
C THR A 210 1.90 -17.11 9.61
N LYS A 211 0.98 -16.26 9.12
CA LYS A 211 -0.45 -16.35 9.46
C LYS A 211 -1.31 -15.83 8.31
N ASP A 212 -2.40 -16.51 8.02
CA ASP A 212 -3.34 -16.12 6.96
C ASP A 212 -4.76 -16.47 7.42
N ILE A 213 -5.42 -15.55 8.12
CA ILE A 213 -6.82 -15.66 8.57
C ILE A 213 -7.67 -14.54 7.97
N ASP A 214 -8.98 -14.56 8.20
CA ASP A 214 -9.91 -13.59 7.57
C ASP A 214 -9.72 -12.17 8.11
N THR A 215 -9.44 -12.06 9.41
CA THR A 215 -9.31 -10.78 10.13
C THR A 215 -7.92 -10.17 10.00
N LEU A 216 -6.87 -11.00 9.84
CA LEU A 216 -5.50 -10.55 9.68
C LEU A 216 -4.61 -11.52 8.91
N LYS A 217 -3.51 -10.99 8.37
CA LYS A 217 -2.41 -11.75 7.76
C LYS A 217 -1.09 -11.28 8.33
N ILE A 218 -0.19 -12.22 8.61
CA ILE A 218 1.17 -11.92 9.05
C ILE A 218 2.15 -12.45 8.01
N ILE A 219 2.95 -11.52 7.51
CA ILE A 219 4.01 -11.76 6.54
C ILE A 219 5.32 -11.35 7.21
N ALA A 220 6.40 -12.10 7.02
CA ALA A 220 7.67 -11.85 7.68
C ALA A 220 8.84 -11.97 6.72
N THR A 221 9.97 -11.35 7.05
CA THR A 221 11.23 -11.60 6.34
C THR A 221 11.69 -13.04 6.57
N LYS A 222 12.51 -13.61 5.69
CA LYS A 222 13.23 -14.83 6.02
C LYS A 222 14.18 -14.55 7.21
N PRO A 223 14.42 -15.52 8.12
CA PRO A 223 15.42 -15.35 9.17
C PRO A 223 16.80 -15.05 8.57
N GLN A 224 17.57 -14.20 9.25
CA GLN A 224 18.97 -14.02 8.90
C GLN A 224 19.80 -15.23 9.33
N VAL A 225 20.98 -15.39 8.73
CA VAL A 225 21.94 -16.43 9.13
C VAL A 225 22.16 -16.37 10.65
N ASN A 226 22.13 -17.54 11.30
CA ASN A 226 22.25 -17.69 12.77
C ASN A 226 21.10 -17.11 13.59
N LYS A 227 19.93 -16.83 12.98
CA LYS A 227 18.72 -16.41 13.69
C LYS A 227 17.63 -17.47 13.58
N SER A 228 16.99 -17.77 14.71
CA SER A 228 15.91 -18.76 14.75
C SER A 228 14.61 -18.24 14.14
N PHE A 229 14.37 -16.92 14.22
CA PHE A 229 13.13 -16.28 13.78
C PHE A 229 13.38 -14.99 12.98
N PRO A 230 12.38 -14.56 12.18
CA PRO A 230 12.40 -13.29 11.46
C PRO A 230 12.66 -12.06 12.34
N ASN A 231 13.36 -11.08 11.78
CA ASN A 231 13.54 -9.77 12.41
C ASN A 231 12.39 -8.82 12.15
N HIS A 232 11.59 -9.05 11.10
CA HIS A 232 10.51 -8.15 10.71
C HIS A 232 9.24 -8.92 10.43
N TYR A 233 8.16 -8.50 11.08
CA TYR A 233 6.82 -9.00 10.84
C TYR A 233 5.93 -7.83 10.42
N PHE A 234 5.11 -8.09 9.42
CA PHE A 234 4.17 -7.16 8.81
C PHE A 234 2.77 -7.74 8.99
N VAL A 235 1.96 -7.06 9.78
CA VAL A 235 0.59 -7.47 10.10
C VAL A 235 -0.37 -6.60 9.30
N PHE A 236 -1.19 -7.25 8.48
CA PHE A 236 -2.22 -6.62 7.67
C PHE A 236 -3.58 -6.99 8.25
N TYR A 237 -4.39 -6.00 8.58
CA TYR A 237 -5.72 -6.21 9.15
C TYR A 237 -6.81 -5.97 8.09
N GLN A 238 -7.93 -6.66 8.23
CA GLN A 238 -9.06 -6.56 7.30
C GLN A 238 -9.58 -5.13 7.15
N ASN A 239 -9.45 -4.31 8.19
CA ASN A 239 -9.86 -2.90 8.25
C ASN A 239 -8.81 -1.90 7.75
N GLN A 240 -7.87 -2.32 6.88
CA GLN A 240 -6.70 -1.56 6.41
C GLN A 240 -5.60 -1.31 7.44
N GLY A 241 -5.81 -1.65 8.71
CA GLY A 241 -4.78 -1.46 9.70
C GLY A 241 -3.49 -2.18 9.32
N PHE A 242 -2.36 -1.59 9.71
CA PHE A 242 -1.05 -2.10 9.42
C PHE A 242 -0.14 -1.97 10.63
N VAL A 243 0.63 -3.02 10.95
CA VAL A 243 1.66 -2.98 11.99
C VAL A 243 2.95 -3.57 11.44
N HIS A 244 4.05 -2.89 11.72
CA HIS A 244 5.40 -3.40 11.53
C HIS A 244 6.01 -3.68 12.89
N GLU A 245 6.27 -4.96 13.19
CA GLU A 245 7.04 -5.34 14.37
C GLU A 245 8.49 -5.64 13.99
N LYS A 246 9.44 -4.99 14.67
CA LYS A 246 10.87 -5.17 14.48
C LYS A 246 11.50 -5.82 15.71
N HIS A 247 12.12 -6.98 15.50
CA HIS A 247 12.78 -7.80 16.52
C HIS A 247 14.27 -7.89 16.23
N ILE A 248 15.06 -7.00 16.83
CA ILE A 248 16.50 -6.83 16.53
C ILE A 248 17.28 -8.14 16.69
N HIS A 249 16.91 -8.96 17.68
CA HIS A 249 17.66 -10.17 17.98
C HIS A 249 17.22 -11.41 17.21
N GLY A 250 16.05 -11.39 16.52
CA GLY A 250 15.54 -12.55 15.77
C GLY A 250 15.23 -13.77 16.66
N THR A 251 14.88 -13.51 17.93
CA THR A 251 14.59 -14.52 18.96
C THR A 251 13.12 -14.59 19.33
N GLU A 252 12.31 -13.63 18.87
CA GLU A 252 10.88 -13.57 19.17
C GLU A 252 10.15 -14.70 18.46
N ASN A 253 9.44 -15.52 19.25
CA ASN A 253 8.68 -16.63 18.73
C ASN A 253 7.44 -16.10 17.97
N PRO A 254 7.15 -16.61 16.75
CA PRO A 254 5.98 -16.19 15.99
C PRO A 254 4.65 -16.24 16.77
N ASN A 255 4.48 -17.18 17.70
CA ASN A 255 3.27 -17.25 18.54
C ASN A 255 3.07 -15.98 19.38
N VAL A 256 4.15 -15.36 19.88
CA VAL A 256 4.05 -14.12 20.66
C VAL A 256 3.57 -12.99 19.76
N VAL A 257 4.12 -12.89 18.54
CA VAL A 257 3.67 -11.93 17.52
C VAL A 257 2.20 -12.18 17.17
N PHE A 258 1.76 -13.43 17.08
CA PHE A 258 0.38 -13.77 16.77
C PHE A 258 -0.60 -13.30 17.85
N LEU A 259 -0.26 -13.50 19.12
CA LEU A 259 -1.07 -13.05 20.25
C LEU A 259 -1.17 -11.52 20.29
N ARG A 260 -0.05 -10.80 20.11
CA ARG A 260 -0.05 -9.34 20.06
C ARG A 260 -0.88 -8.81 18.89
N ALA A 261 -0.75 -9.43 17.72
CA ALA A 261 -1.53 -9.05 16.54
C ALA A 261 -3.04 -9.19 16.79
N GLU A 262 -3.48 -10.28 17.42
CA GLU A 262 -4.91 -10.47 17.73
C GLU A 262 -5.44 -9.48 18.77
N GLN A 263 -4.62 -9.10 19.75
CA GLN A 263 -4.99 -8.11 20.77
C GLN A 263 -5.12 -6.69 20.20
N ASN A 264 -4.33 -6.37 19.17
CA ASN A 264 -4.22 -5.00 18.62
C ASN A 264 -5.22 -4.68 17.51
N LEU A 265 -6.20 -5.55 17.22
CA LEU A 265 -7.13 -5.41 16.09
C LEU A 265 -7.86 -4.04 16.04
N ASN A 266 -8.04 -3.42 17.22
CA ASN A 266 -8.83 -2.20 17.41
C ASN A 266 -7.99 -0.93 17.68
N GLN A 267 -6.66 -1.02 17.71
CA GLN A 267 -5.78 0.10 18.10
C GLN A 267 -4.68 0.33 17.05
N LEU A 268 -5.06 0.82 15.88
CA LEU A 268 -4.17 0.89 14.71
C LEU A 268 -4.07 2.33 14.20
N ASN A 269 -2.89 2.93 14.35
CA ASN A 269 -2.57 4.27 13.85
C ASN A 269 -2.00 4.26 12.42
N SER A 270 -1.59 3.09 11.95
CA SER A 270 -0.93 2.88 10.67
C SER A 270 -1.86 2.12 9.74
N LYS A 271 -1.81 2.46 8.44
CA LYS A 271 -2.72 1.91 7.44
C LYS A 271 -1.98 1.43 6.21
N CYS A 272 -2.63 0.53 5.51
CA CYS A 272 -2.20 0.02 4.23
C CYS A 272 -3.28 0.16 3.17
N TYR A 273 -2.86 0.54 1.96
CA TYR A 273 -3.73 0.80 0.84
C TYR A 273 -3.35 -0.08 -0.34
N LYS A 274 -4.36 -0.58 -1.05
CA LYS A 274 -4.17 -1.18 -2.36
C LYS A 274 -3.84 -0.07 -3.36
N VAL A 275 -2.65 -0.11 -3.92
CA VAL A 275 -2.26 0.80 -5.00
C VAL A 275 -3.10 0.44 -6.22
N LYS A 276 -3.89 1.40 -6.69
CA LYS A 276 -4.66 1.26 -7.92
C LYS A 276 -3.87 1.91 -9.03
N LYS A 277 -3.98 1.37 -10.24
CA LYS A 277 -3.70 2.19 -11.42
C LYS A 277 -4.62 3.39 -11.30
N TYR A 278 -4.06 4.58 -11.13
CA TYR A 278 -4.83 5.79 -11.42
C TYR A 278 -5.18 5.66 -12.90
N GLU A 279 -6.41 5.23 -13.19
CA GLU A 279 -6.84 4.98 -14.55
C GLU A 279 -6.75 6.28 -15.34
N LEU A 280 -5.64 6.39 -16.03
CA LEU A 280 -5.45 7.13 -17.27
C LEU A 280 -6.36 6.53 -18.35
N ASN A 281 -7.67 6.71 -18.19
CA ASN A 281 -8.62 6.53 -19.29
C ASN A 281 -8.98 7.89 -19.88
N LEU A 282 -7.99 8.55 -20.50
CA LEU A 282 -8.27 9.47 -21.61
C LEU A 282 -8.63 8.70 -22.90
N LYS A 283 -8.45 7.37 -22.93
CA LYS A 283 -8.70 6.52 -24.11
C LYS A 283 -10.16 6.06 -24.30
N LYS A 284 -11.12 6.57 -23.52
CA LYS A 284 -12.55 6.27 -23.74
C LYS A 284 -13.37 7.46 -24.25
N LEU A 285 -12.71 8.53 -24.69
CA LEU A 285 -13.34 9.68 -25.36
C LEU A 285 -13.11 9.72 -26.87
N ASP A 286 -12.30 8.81 -27.44
CA ASP A 286 -12.09 8.73 -28.89
C ASP A 286 -13.18 7.92 -29.62
N ASN A 287 -13.96 7.09 -28.90
CA ASN A 287 -15.04 6.28 -29.51
C ASN A 287 -16.43 6.91 -29.41
N ILE A 288 -16.55 8.18 -29.02
CA ILE A 288 -17.84 8.94 -29.07
C ILE A 288 -17.77 10.01 -30.19
N LYS A 289 -16.79 9.94 -31.08
CA LYS A 289 -16.66 10.92 -32.18
C LYS A 289 -16.80 10.35 -33.59
N ASN A 290 -17.19 9.09 -33.75
CA ASN A 290 -17.41 8.47 -35.06
C ASN A 290 -18.77 7.75 -35.17
N GLU A 291 -19.85 8.35 -34.64
CA GLU A 291 -21.23 8.16 -35.14
C GLU A 291 -21.95 9.51 -35.16
#